data_AF-A0A8T6NXT8-F1
#
_entry.id   AF-A0A8T6NXT8-F1
#
_cell.length_a   1.000
_cell.length_b   1.000
_cell.length_c   1.000
_cell.angle_alpha   90.00
_cell.angle_beta   90.00
_cell.angle_gamma   90.00
#
_symmetry.space_group_name_H-M   'P 1'
#
loop_
_entity.id
_entity.type
_entity.pdbx_description
1 polymer ?
#
loop_
_entity_poly.entity_id
_entity_poly.type
_entity_poly.pdbx_seq_one_letter_code
_entity_poly.pdbx_strand_id
1 'polypeptide(L)'
;MRKLSLFLGLIMTALLAACSGNIQFEIDDDYTYITLSFDEEAVSETVSRIVTGGVPPLLQDPVVDLRDGEIVVTGTHVTRRGESYPAYLAFTFFVQDDHLSAAVTDFDFGGADVPQERIDRLNERLAESFARGAENRNNPETIITDVTLTSEELSIT
;
A
#
# COMPACT_ATOMS: atom_id res chain seq x y z
N MET A 1 -17.65 17.98 38.57
CA MET A 1 -17.41 16.88 37.61
C MET A 1 -17.74 17.36 36.19
N ARG A 2 -16.89 18.19 35.57
CA ARG A 2 -17.17 18.86 34.28
C ARG A 2 -15.94 19.17 33.42
N LYS A 3 -14.79 18.55 33.74
CA LYS A 3 -13.49 18.82 33.09
C LYS A 3 -12.91 17.63 32.31
N LEU A 4 -13.58 16.47 32.33
CA LEU A 4 -13.09 15.26 31.66
C LEU A 4 -13.50 15.18 30.18
N SER A 5 -14.51 15.94 29.75
CA SER A 5 -15.06 15.86 28.39
C SER A 5 -14.28 16.65 27.33
N LEU A 6 -13.25 17.43 27.73
CA LEU A 6 -12.54 18.33 26.83
C LEU A 6 -11.19 17.76 26.35
N PHE A 7 -10.67 16.70 26.99
CA PHE A 7 -9.44 16.02 26.58
C PHE A 7 -9.69 14.91 25.53
N LEU A 8 -10.90 14.36 25.44
CA LEU A 8 -11.22 13.29 24.48
C LEU A 8 -11.40 13.83 23.04
N GLY A 9 -11.83 15.08 22.87
CA GLY A 9 -12.00 15.70 21.55
C GLY A 9 -10.70 16.15 20.86
N LEU A 10 -9.63 16.41 21.64
CA LEU A 10 -8.36 16.89 21.11
C LEU A 10 -7.48 15.75 20.54
N ILE A 11 -7.66 14.52 21.02
CA ILE A 11 -6.93 13.35 20.52
C ILE A 11 -7.52 12.87 19.19
N MET A 12 -8.82 13.06 18.97
CA MET A 12 -9.51 12.64 17.74
C MET A 12 -9.21 13.55 16.54
N THR A 13 -8.75 14.79 16.76
CA THR A 13 -8.41 15.76 15.70
C THR A 13 -6.95 15.67 15.22
N ALA A 14 -6.06 15.06 16.02
CA ALA A 14 -4.66 14.88 15.64
C ALA A 14 -4.41 13.66 14.74
N LEU A 15 -5.38 12.75 14.62
CA LEU A 15 -5.30 11.54 13.78
C LEU A 15 -5.77 11.75 12.33
N LEU A 16 -6.44 12.86 12.03
CA LEU A 16 -7.04 13.15 10.71
C LEU A 16 -6.14 13.97 9.76
N ALA A 17 -4.94 14.38 10.20
CA ALA A 17 -4.13 15.35 9.46
C ALA A 17 -3.05 14.74 8.55
N ALA A 18 -2.94 13.42 8.42
CA ALA A 18 -1.80 12.80 7.72
C ALA A 18 -2.10 11.55 6.86
N CYS A 19 -3.36 11.15 6.70
CA CYS A 19 -3.75 10.16 5.70
C CYS A 19 -5.08 10.59 5.10
N SER A 20 -5.12 10.86 3.79
CA SER A 20 -6.33 11.13 3.01
C SER A 20 -7.24 9.90 2.87
N GLY A 21 -7.09 8.92 3.77
CA GLY A 21 -7.88 7.70 3.73
C GLY A 21 -9.28 7.90 4.26
N ASN A 22 -10.26 7.32 3.58
CA ASN A 22 -11.63 7.25 4.05
C ASN A 22 -11.79 5.98 4.90
N ILE A 23 -12.44 6.09 6.06
CA ILE A 23 -12.71 4.96 6.95
C ILE A 23 -14.22 4.79 7.04
N GLN A 24 -14.71 3.64 6.58
CA GLN A 24 -16.10 3.25 6.69
C GLN A 24 -16.26 2.11 7.68
N PHE A 25 -17.31 2.19 8.49
CA PHE A 25 -17.66 1.16 9.46
C PHE A 25 -19.04 0.59 9.10
N GLU A 26 -19.14 -0.73 9.06
CA GLU A 26 -20.40 -1.45 8.93
C GLU A 26 -20.48 -2.48 10.08
N ILE A 27 -21.66 -2.61 10.69
CA ILE A 27 -21.87 -3.50 11.84
C ILE A 27 -23.10 -4.36 11.52
N ASP A 28 -22.95 -5.67 11.62
CA ASP A 28 -24.06 -6.63 11.60
C ASP A 28 -24.21 -7.30 12.99
N ASP A 29 -25.04 -8.35 13.08
CA ASP A 29 -25.30 -9.03 14.35
C ASP A 29 -24.08 -9.78 14.92
N ASP A 30 -23.11 -10.12 14.07
CA ASP A 30 -21.99 -11.01 14.38
C ASP A 30 -20.60 -10.33 14.25
N TYR A 31 -20.47 -9.31 13.40
CA TYR A 31 -19.19 -8.71 13.00
C TYR A 31 -19.25 -7.17 12.88
N THR A 32 -18.06 -6.57 12.96
CA THR A 32 -17.82 -5.16 12.60
C THR A 32 -16.84 -5.15 11.44
N TYR A 33 -17.28 -4.69 10.28
CA TYR A 33 -16.45 -4.51 9.10
C TYR A 33 -15.88 -3.09 9.09
N ILE A 34 -14.59 -2.99 8.80
CA ILE A 34 -13.88 -1.72 8.73
C ILE A 34 -13.28 -1.64 7.33
N THR A 35 -13.84 -0.81 6.46
CA THR A 35 -13.28 -0.57 5.14
C THR A 35 -12.39 0.67 5.18
N LEU A 36 -11.13 0.50 4.82
CA LEU A 36 -10.16 1.57 4.62
C LEU A 36 -9.98 1.79 3.13
N SER A 37 -10.30 2.99 2.65
CA SER A 37 -9.97 3.41 1.29
C SER A 37 -8.79 4.38 1.29
N PHE A 38 -7.88 4.19 0.35
CA PHE A 38 -6.73 5.04 0.09
C PHE A 38 -6.86 5.60 -1.33
N ASP A 39 -6.85 6.91 -1.47
CA ASP A 39 -6.85 7.55 -2.78
C ASP A 39 -5.54 7.31 -3.54
N GLU A 40 -5.58 7.59 -4.85
CA GLU A 40 -4.42 7.47 -5.74
C GLU A 40 -3.19 8.21 -5.21
N GLU A 41 -3.34 9.37 -4.58
CA GLU A 41 -2.22 10.14 -4.03
C GLU A 41 -1.52 9.38 -2.89
N ALA A 42 -2.28 8.88 -1.91
CA ALA A 42 -1.75 8.10 -0.78
C ALA A 42 -1.13 6.77 -1.23
N VAL A 43 -1.75 6.09 -2.18
CA VAL A 43 -1.22 4.85 -2.77
C VAL A 43 0.08 5.16 -3.51
N SER A 44 0.10 6.20 -4.35
CA SER A 44 1.26 6.63 -5.12
C SER A 44 2.44 6.99 -4.23
N GLU A 45 2.22 7.74 -3.16
CA GLU A 45 3.29 8.11 -2.22
C GLU A 45 3.86 6.85 -1.54
N THR A 46 2.99 5.95 -1.09
CA THR A 46 3.38 4.71 -0.40
C THR A 46 4.19 3.80 -1.31
N VAL A 47 3.69 3.55 -2.53
CA VAL A 47 4.36 2.72 -3.54
C VAL A 47 5.69 3.35 -3.95
N SER A 48 5.72 4.66 -4.22
CA SER A 48 6.93 5.40 -4.57
C SER A 48 8.00 5.27 -3.49
N ARG A 49 7.63 5.40 -2.22
CA ARG A 49 8.54 5.24 -1.08
C ARG A 49 9.13 3.83 -1.01
N ILE A 50 8.33 2.80 -1.31
CA ILE A 50 8.77 1.40 -1.25
C ILE A 50 9.74 1.10 -2.40
N VAL A 51 9.42 1.50 -3.63
CA VAL A 51 10.29 1.22 -4.80
C VAL A 51 11.58 2.04 -4.77
N THR A 52 11.58 3.21 -4.12
CA THR A 52 12.77 4.06 -3.96
C THR A 52 13.59 3.75 -2.71
N GLY A 53 13.01 3.13 -1.68
CA GLY A 53 13.64 2.93 -0.36
C GLY A 53 14.76 1.89 -0.27
N GLY A 54 15.16 1.26 -1.38
CA GLY A 54 16.28 0.32 -1.44
C GLY A 54 17.65 1.00 -1.66
N VAL A 55 18.74 0.27 -1.40
CA VAL A 55 20.10 0.69 -1.77
C VAL A 55 20.76 -0.39 -2.65
N PRO A 56 20.93 -0.18 -3.97
CA PRO A 56 20.37 0.93 -4.75
C PRO A 56 18.83 0.86 -4.83
N PRO A 57 18.15 1.99 -5.11
CA PRO A 57 16.70 2.02 -5.38
C PRO A 57 16.32 1.01 -6.46
N LEU A 58 15.08 0.52 -6.44
CA LEU A 58 14.59 -0.29 -7.56
C LEU A 58 14.31 0.59 -8.77
N LEU A 59 13.63 1.72 -8.53
CA LEU A 59 13.30 2.75 -9.51
C LEU A 59 13.74 4.13 -9.01
N GLN A 60 14.11 4.99 -9.94
CA GLN A 60 14.27 6.44 -9.78
C GLN A 60 13.11 7.14 -10.47
N ASP A 61 12.66 8.25 -9.88
CA ASP A 61 11.55 9.07 -10.36
C ASP A 61 10.30 8.25 -10.74
N PRO A 62 9.77 7.43 -9.80
CA PRO A 62 8.62 6.58 -10.10
C PRO A 62 7.37 7.41 -10.39
N VAL A 63 6.62 7.00 -11.40
CA VAL A 63 5.25 7.44 -11.66
C VAL A 63 4.35 6.24 -11.43
N VAL A 64 3.43 6.38 -10.49
CA VAL A 64 2.45 5.36 -10.12
C VAL A 64 1.13 5.68 -10.79
N ASP A 65 0.47 4.66 -11.35
CA ASP A 65 -0.79 4.71 -12.08
C ASP A 65 -1.68 3.58 -11.57
N LEU A 66 -2.85 3.93 -11.04
CA LEU A 66 -3.82 2.96 -10.54
C LEU A 66 -4.76 2.54 -11.67
N ARG A 67 -5.01 1.23 -11.76
CA ARG A 67 -5.93 0.64 -12.74
C ARG A 67 -6.80 -0.39 -12.06
N ASP A 68 -7.92 -0.72 -12.69
CA ASP A 68 -8.81 -1.76 -12.18
C ASP A 68 -8.05 -3.09 -12.04
N GLY A 69 -7.82 -3.50 -10.78
CA GLY A 69 -7.14 -4.74 -10.41
C GLY A 69 -5.59 -4.71 -10.41
N GLU A 70 -4.94 -3.63 -10.83
CA GLU A 70 -3.46 -3.54 -10.81
C GLU A 70 -2.91 -2.13 -10.56
N ILE A 71 -1.72 -2.05 -9.99
CA ILE A 71 -0.92 -0.84 -9.91
C ILE A 71 0.22 -0.94 -10.89
N VAL A 72 0.37 0.07 -11.73
CA VAL A 72 1.48 0.21 -12.66
C VAL A 72 2.44 1.27 -12.16
N VAL A 73 3.73 0.94 -12.14
CA VAL A 73 4.80 1.85 -11.80
C VAL A 73 5.78 1.91 -12.95
N THR A 74 6.02 3.12 -13.44
CA THR A 74 7.07 3.38 -14.43
C THR A 74 8.16 4.23 -13.81
N GLY A 75 9.38 4.12 -14.31
CA GLY A 75 10.50 4.93 -13.83
C GLY A 75 11.80 4.57 -14.52
N THR A 76 12.91 4.95 -13.90
CA THR A 76 14.26 4.61 -14.39
C THR A 76 14.95 3.64 -13.44
N HIS A 77 15.42 2.51 -13.95
CA HIS A 77 16.30 1.61 -13.20
C HIS A 77 17.76 1.94 -13.50
N VAL A 78 18.58 2.08 -12.45
CA VAL A 78 20.02 2.31 -12.59
C VAL A 78 20.78 1.09 -12.09
N THR A 79 21.54 0.46 -12.99
CA THR A 79 22.34 -0.72 -12.64
C THR A 79 23.49 -0.34 -11.73
N ARG A 80 24.14 -1.35 -11.12
CA ARG A 80 25.36 -1.13 -10.31
C ARG A 80 26.51 -0.50 -11.10
N ARG A 81 26.47 -0.55 -12.43
CA ARG A 81 27.46 0.08 -13.32
C ARG A 81 27.11 1.53 -13.67
N GLY A 82 25.96 2.03 -13.22
CA GLY A 82 25.47 3.38 -13.52
C GLY A 82 24.75 3.49 -14.86
N GLU A 83 24.40 2.37 -15.49
CA GLU A 83 23.60 2.36 -16.72
C GLU A 83 22.12 2.57 -16.38
N SER A 84 21.45 3.46 -17.10
CA SER A 84 20.04 3.78 -16.89
C SER A 84 19.16 3.11 -17.93
N TYR A 85 18.10 2.46 -17.47
CA TYR A 85 17.11 1.79 -18.31
C TYR A 85 15.71 2.29 -17.96
N PRO A 86 14.82 2.50 -18.96
CA PRO A 86 13.41 2.64 -18.67
C PRO A 86 12.93 1.35 -18.01
N ALA A 87 12.11 1.50 -16.97
CA ALA A 87 11.62 0.37 -16.21
C ALA A 87 10.13 0.49 -15.94
N TYR A 88 9.50 -0.68 -15.86
CA TYR A 88 8.08 -0.91 -15.69
C TYR A 88 7.89 -2.03 -14.68
N LEU A 89 6.87 -1.88 -13.84
CA LEU A 89 6.47 -2.83 -12.83
C LEU A 89 4.95 -2.79 -12.72
N ALA A 90 4.28 -3.94 -12.81
CA ALA A 90 2.89 -4.08 -12.44
C ALA A 90 2.75 -5.04 -11.27
N PHE A 91 1.84 -4.73 -10.36
CA PHE A 91 1.51 -5.62 -9.26
C PHE A 91 0.05 -5.50 -8.87
N THR A 92 -0.45 -6.55 -8.23
CA THR A 92 -1.82 -6.62 -7.71
C THR A 92 -1.81 -6.91 -6.21
N PHE A 93 -2.88 -6.52 -5.54
CA PHE A 93 -3.15 -6.91 -4.15
C PHE A 93 -4.23 -7.99 -4.12
N PHE A 94 -4.12 -8.91 -3.19
CA PHE A 94 -5.10 -9.97 -2.97
C PHE A 94 -5.09 -10.37 -1.50
N VAL A 95 -6.17 -11.01 -1.06
CA VAL A 95 -6.23 -11.64 0.27
C VAL A 95 -5.79 -13.09 0.16
N GLN A 96 -4.88 -13.50 1.04
CA GLN A 96 -4.44 -14.88 1.17
C GLN A 96 -4.31 -15.22 2.65
N ASP A 97 -4.93 -16.33 3.07
CA ASP A 97 -4.92 -16.82 4.45
C ASP A 97 -5.28 -15.72 5.47
N ASP A 98 -6.32 -14.93 5.18
CA ASP A 98 -6.80 -13.79 6.00
C ASP A 98 -5.83 -12.59 6.09
N HIS A 99 -4.79 -12.55 5.25
CA HIS A 99 -3.79 -11.48 5.20
C HIS A 99 -3.78 -10.79 3.83
N LEU A 100 -3.51 -9.49 3.81
CA LEU A 100 -3.22 -8.76 2.60
C LEU A 100 -1.86 -9.21 2.04
N SER A 101 -1.87 -9.58 0.76
CA SER A 101 -0.69 -9.95 0.00
C SER A 101 -0.57 -9.10 -1.26
N ALA A 102 0.64 -8.99 -1.79
CA ALA A 102 0.93 -8.32 -3.04
C ALA A 102 1.75 -9.24 -3.93
N ALA A 103 1.53 -9.17 -5.24
CA ALA A 103 2.34 -9.89 -6.21
C ALA A 103 2.61 -9.03 -7.43
N VAL A 104 3.89 -8.90 -7.77
CA VAL A 104 4.32 -8.43 -9.09
C VAL A 104 3.82 -9.39 -10.17
N THR A 105 3.00 -8.87 -11.07
CA THR A 105 2.36 -9.60 -12.17
C THR A 105 3.17 -9.50 -13.46
N ASP A 106 3.85 -8.37 -13.67
CA ASP A 106 4.70 -8.13 -14.83
C ASP A 106 5.79 -7.11 -14.49
N PHE A 107 6.94 -7.20 -15.18
CA PHE A 107 8.01 -6.23 -15.05
C PHE A 107 8.95 -6.24 -16.26
N ASP A 108 9.50 -5.07 -16.59
CA ASP A 108 10.57 -4.92 -17.58
C ASP A 108 11.54 -3.85 -17.07
N PHE A 109 12.83 -4.14 -17.11
CA PHE A 109 13.90 -3.22 -16.72
C PHE A 109 14.79 -2.86 -17.92
N GLY A 110 14.22 -2.81 -19.12
CA GLY A 110 14.92 -2.47 -20.35
C GLY A 110 15.98 -3.52 -20.72
N GLY A 111 15.72 -4.78 -20.38
CA GLY A 111 16.66 -5.89 -20.52
C GLY A 111 17.72 -6.01 -19.42
N ALA A 112 17.68 -5.16 -18.37
CA ALA A 112 18.51 -5.37 -17.19
C ALA A 112 18.02 -6.59 -16.39
N ASP A 113 18.96 -7.41 -15.92
CA ASP A 113 18.65 -8.57 -15.08
C ASP A 113 18.35 -8.12 -13.64
N VAL A 114 17.13 -8.37 -13.19
CA VAL A 114 16.68 -8.11 -11.82
C VAL A 114 16.47 -9.45 -11.12
N PRO A 115 17.26 -9.76 -10.06
CA PRO A 115 17.10 -11.02 -9.35
C PRO A 115 15.69 -11.17 -8.76
N GLN A 116 15.11 -12.36 -8.87
CA GLN A 116 13.79 -12.68 -8.31
C GLN A 116 13.67 -12.30 -6.83
N GLU A 117 14.73 -12.51 -6.05
CA GLU A 117 14.80 -12.14 -4.63
C GLU A 117 14.52 -10.64 -4.36
N ARG A 118 14.78 -9.75 -5.34
CA ARG A 118 14.41 -8.33 -5.22
C ARG A 118 12.92 -8.12 -5.41
N ILE A 119 12.30 -8.87 -6.31
CA ILE A 119 10.86 -8.85 -6.55
C ILE A 119 10.11 -9.43 -5.35
N ASP A 120 10.62 -10.53 -4.78
CA ASP A 120 10.01 -11.15 -3.60
C ASP A 120 10.02 -10.19 -2.40
N ARG A 121 11.15 -9.54 -2.12
CA ARG A 121 11.22 -8.50 -1.07
C ARG A 121 10.36 -7.28 -1.34
N LEU A 122 10.08 -6.99 -2.62
CA LEU A 122 9.18 -5.90 -2.98
C LEU A 122 7.73 -6.26 -2.64
N ASN A 123 7.30 -7.47 -3.00
CA ASN A 123 5.99 -8.02 -2.66
C ASN A 123 5.74 -7.98 -1.14
N GLU A 124 6.70 -8.48 -0.36
CA GLU A 124 6.63 -8.44 1.11
C GLU A 124 6.46 -7.01 1.65
N ARG A 125 7.26 -6.06 1.16
CA ARG A 125 7.21 -4.67 1.63
C ARG A 125 5.92 -3.95 1.25
N LEU A 126 5.38 -4.24 0.06
CA LEU A 126 4.10 -3.71 -0.39
C LEU A 126 2.99 -4.22 0.54
N ALA A 127 2.88 -5.54 0.70
CA ALA A 127 1.90 -6.16 1.59
C ALA A 127 1.98 -5.59 3.01
N GLU A 128 3.18 -5.58 3.61
CA GLU A 128 3.38 -5.04 4.96
C GLU A 128 3.02 -3.56 5.09
N SER A 129 3.29 -2.74 4.07
CA SER A 129 3.04 -1.29 4.17
C SER A 129 1.55 -0.98 4.24
N PHE A 130 0.74 -1.68 3.45
CA PHE A 130 -0.72 -1.51 3.46
C PHE A 130 -1.37 -2.28 4.62
N ALA A 131 -0.88 -3.48 4.95
CA ALA A 131 -1.34 -4.23 6.12
C ALA A 131 -1.12 -3.45 7.42
N ARG A 132 -0.01 -2.75 7.59
CA ARG A 132 0.22 -1.88 8.76
C ARG A 132 -0.79 -0.73 8.89
N GLY A 133 -1.40 -0.31 7.79
CA GLY A 133 -2.50 0.66 7.79
C GLY A 133 -3.84 0.04 8.21
N ALA A 134 -4.07 -1.21 7.83
CA ALA A 134 -5.28 -1.99 8.14
C ALA A 134 -5.28 -2.62 9.54
N GLU A 135 -4.11 -3.03 10.04
CA GLU A 135 -3.97 -3.66 11.33
C GLU A 135 -4.17 -2.64 12.47
N ASN A 136 -5.35 -2.69 13.09
CA ASN A 136 -5.53 -2.14 14.42
C ASN A 136 -4.74 -3.02 15.41
N ARG A 137 -3.49 -2.64 15.70
CA ARG A 137 -2.50 -3.37 16.53
C ARG A 137 -2.97 -3.85 17.91
N ASN A 138 -4.18 -3.46 18.33
CA ASN A 138 -4.77 -3.80 19.61
C ASN A 138 -5.80 -4.94 19.54
N ASN A 139 -6.16 -5.47 18.37
CA ASN A 139 -7.08 -6.59 18.25
C ASN A 139 -6.50 -7.75 17.43
N PRO A 140 -6.15 -8.90 18.04
CA PRO A 140 -5.62 -10.06 17.33
C PRO A 140 -6.68 -10.82 16.50
N GLU A 141 -7.95 -10.41 16.56
CA GLU A 141 -9.05 -11.05 15.82
C GLU A 141 -9.41 -10.33 14.50
N THR A 142 -8.70 -9.26 14.14
CA THR A 142 -8.91 -8.58 12.86
C THR A 142 -8.37 -9.45 11.73
N ILE A 143 -9.23 -9.81 10.79
CA ILE A 143 -8.89 -10.48 9.54
C ILE A 143 -9.14 -9.56 8.36
N ILE A 144 -8.37 -9.71 7.29
CA ILE A 144 -8.62 -9.01 6.03
C ILE A 144 -9.46 -9.94 5.16
N THR A 145 -10.60 -9.44 4.71
CA THR A 145 -11.62 -10.20 3.99
C THR A 145 -11.65 -9.87 2.51
N ASP A 146 -11.39 -8.62 2.14
CA ASP A 146 -11.41 -8.18 0.76
C ASP A 146 -10.36 -7.10 0.47
N VAL A 147 -9.91 -7.06 -0.78
CA VAL A 147 -9.16 -5.94 -1.32
C VAL A 147 -9.65 -5.62 -2.72
N THR A 148 -10.04 -4.38 -2.92
CA THR A 148 -10.52 -3.86 -4.20
C THR A 148 -9.60 -2.75 -4.67
N LEU A 149 -9.13 -2.83 -5.91
CA LEU A 149 -8.31 -1.81 -6.54
C LEU A 149 -9.00 -1.29 -7.80
N THR A 150 -9.23 0.01 -7.84
CA THR A 150 -9.82 0.73 -8.97
C THR A 150 -8.83 1.74 -9.53
N SER A 151 -9.19 2.43 -10.60
CA SER A 151 -8.40 3.57 -11.10
C SER A 151 -8.34 4.79 -10.15
N GLU A 152 -9.16 4.84 -9.09
CA GLU A 152 -9.25 6.01 -8.21
C GLU A 152 -8.75 5.73 -6.79
N GLU A 153 -8.96 4.51 -6.30
CA GLU A 153 -8.64 4.13 -4.92
C GLU A 153 -8.30 2.64 -4.76
N LEU A 154 -7.61 2.35 -3.65
CA LEU A 154 -7.43 1.04 -3.06
C LEU A 154 -8.31 0.93 -1.81
N SER A 155 -9.18 -0.07 -1.75
CA SER A 155 -10.02 -0.36 -0.58
C SER A 155 -9.66 -1.70 0.03
N ILE A 156 -9.55 -1.75 1.36
CA ILE A 156 -9.27 -2.97 2.15
C ILE A 156 -10.37 -3.11 3.20
N THR A 157 -10.99 -4.29 3.30
CA THR A 157 -12.03 -4.60 4.30
C THR A 157 -11.62 -5.74 5.20
#